data_AF-A0A0G4MG29-F1
#
_entry.id   AF-A0A0G4MG29-F1
#
_cell.length_a   1.000
_cell.length_b   1.000
_cell.length_c   1.000
_cell.angle_alpha   90.00
_cell.angle_beta   90.00
_cell.angle_gamma   90.00
#
_symmetry.space_group_name_H-M   'P 1'
#
loop_
_entity.id
_entity.type
_entity.pdbx_description
1 polymer ?
#
loop_
_entity_poly.entity_id
_entity_poly.type
_entity_poly.pdbx_seq_one_letter_code
_entity_poly.pdbx_strand_id
1 'polypeptide(L)'
;MAAQSTLRGSAAEEAIAAFIEKYSTIFRTRLRKTTRTTRLLATLALATSIILSAAGGRRWWKSRKEEREQGRKLVRTNSWLFNKDGSRTIYVPYKEGTSKVVIHTALGE
;
A
#
# COMPACT_ATOMS: atom_id res chain seq x y z
N MET A 1 -10.96 -47.90 19.71
CA MET A 1 -11.70 -46.68 19.31
C MET A 1 -11.15 -45.52 20.11
N ALA A 2 -10.32 -44.67 19.50
CA ALA A 2 -9.80 -43.47 20.17
C ALA A 2 -10.85 -42.36 20.07
N ALA A 3 -11.38 -41.94 21.22
CA ALA A 3 -12.25 -40.78 21.30
C ALA A 3 -11.42 -39.51 21.03
N GLN A 4 -11.62 -38.89 19.86
CA GLN A 4 -11.01 -37.61 19.55
C GLN A 4 -11.58 -36.53 20.49
N SER A 5 -10.71 -35.86 21.23
CA SER A 5 -11.05 -34.77 22.15
C SER A 5 -11.48 -33.53 21.38
N THR A 6 -12.78 -33.25 21.36
CA THR A 6 -13.41 -32.05 20.76
C THR A 6 -13.35 -30.82 21.66
N LEU A 7 -12.87 -30.97 22.92
CA LEU A 7 -12.87 -29.93 23.94
C LEU A 7 -11.94 -28.73 23.62
N ARG A 8 -10.90 -28.95 22.80
CA ARG A 8 -9.97 -27.89 22.39
C ARG A 8 -10.54 -26.95 21.32
N GLY A 9 -11.44 -27.44 20.47
CA GLY A 9 -12.12 -26.61 19.47
C GLY A 9 -13.04 -25.59 20.13
N SER A 10 -13.88 -26.05 21.07
CA SER A 10 -14.83 -25.19 21.77
C SER A 10 -14.15 -24.15 22.68
N ALA A 11 -13.09 -24.53 23.41
CA ALA A 11 -12.38 -23.60 24.28
C ALA A 11 -11.62 -22.50 23.52
N ALA A 12 -11.08 -22.83 22.33
CA ALA A 12 -10.42 -21.84 21.47
C ALA A 12 -11.43 -20.88 20.83
N GLU A 13 -12.58 -21.39 20.39
CA GLU A 13 -13.69 -20.58 19.86
C GLU A 13 -14.27 -19.65 20.94
N GLU A 14 -14.46 -20.15 22.15
CA GLU A 14 -14.93 -19.36 23.30
C GLU A 14 -13.93 -18.27 23.69
N ALA A 15 -12.62 -18.57 23.65
CA ALA A 15 -11.58 -17.58 23.89
C ALA A 15 -11.56 -16.47 22.82
N ILE A 16 -11.76 -16.82 21.54
CA ILE A 16 -11.85 -15.85 20.45
C ILE A 16 -13.12 -14.99 20.59
N ALA A 17 -14.26 -15.60 20.93
CA ALA A 17 -15.51 -14.89 21.15
C ALA A 17 -15.39 -13.89 22.31
N ALA A 18 -14.84 -14.32 23.45
CA ALA A 18 -14.59 -13.47 24.61
C ALA A 18 -13.62 -12.32 24.28
N PHE A 19 -12.60 -12.58 23.45
CA PHE A 19 -11.69 -11.54 22.97
C PHE A 19 -12.43 -10.51 22.11
N ILE A 20 -13.20 -10.96 21.10
CA ILE A 20 -13.97 -10.07 20.23
C ILE A 20 -14.94 -9.22 21.05
N GLU A 21 -15.65 -9.83 22.01
CA GLU A 21 -16.58 -9.13 22.88
C GLU A 21 -15.88 -8.07 23.74
N LYS A 22 -14.76 -8.41 24.37
CA LYS A 22 -13.98 -7.47 25.20
C LYS A 22 -13.53 -6.25 24.40
N TYR A 23 -12.99 -6.45 23.20
CA TYR A 23 -12.57 -5.31 22.39
C TYR A 23 -13.77 -4.53 21.83
N SER A 24 -14.83 -5.22 21.42
CA SER A 24 -16.06 -4.58 20.93
C SER A 24 -16.70 -3.67 21.98
N THR A 25 -16.72 -4.10 23.24
CA THR A 25 -17.24 -3.30 24.37
C THR A 25 -16.34 -2.09 24.65
N ILE A 26 -15.01 -2.23 24.62
CA ILE A 26 -14.06 -1.11 24.73
C ILE A 26 -14.27 -0.09 23.60
N PHE A 27 -14.41 -0.55 22.36
CA PHE A 27 -14.66 0.35 21.22
C PHE A 27 -16.01 1.07 21.33
N ARG A 28 -17.08 0.34 21.65
CA ARG A 28 -18.42 0.93 21.84
C ARG A 28 -18.46 1.97 22.95
N THR A 29 -17.83 1.68 24.09
CA THR A 29 -17.79 2.61 25.23
C THR A 29 -17.03 3.88 24.89
N ARG A 30 -15.89 3.78 24.18
CA ARG A 30 -15.14 4.96 23.70
C ARG A 30 -15.97 5.78 22.71
N LEU A 31 -16.60 5.15 21.72
CA LEU A 31 -17.43 5.84 20.72
C LEU A 31 -18.64 6.56 21.32
N ARG A 32 -19.23 6.00 22.39
CA ARG A 32 -20.32 6.63 23.14
C ARG A 32 -19.86 7.85 23.95
N LYS A 33 -18.62 7.85 24.45
CA LYS A 33 -18.01 8.98 25.18
C LYS A 33 -17.52 10.10 24.27
N THR A 34 -17.42 9.88 22.96
CA THR A 34 -16.99 10.90 21.99
C THR A 34 -18.07 11.98 21.82
N THR A 35 -17.64 13.25 21.84
CA THR A 35 -18.51 14.41 21.61
C THR A 35 -19.01 14.48 20.15
N ARG A 36 -20.12 15.20 19.93
CA ARG A 36 -20.74 15.33 18.59
C ARG A 36 -19.80 15.95 17.56
N THR A 37 -19.00 16.95 17.96
CA THR A 37 -18.02 17.64 17.10
C THR A 37 -16.87 16.72 16.71
N THR A 38 -16.28 15.99 17.65
CA THR A 38 -15.21 15.03 17.36
C THR A 38 -15.71 13.91 16.45
N ARG A 39 -16.96 13.46 16.61
CA ARG A 39 -17.56 12.46 15.71
C ARG A 39 -17.67 12.99 14.28
N LEU A 40 -18.11 14.23 14.09
CA LEU A 40 -18.19 14.85 12.76
C LEU A 40 -16.81 15.00 12.12
N LEU A 41 -15.83 15.52 12.86
CA LEU A 41 -14.46 15.66 12.37
C LEU A 41 -13.83 14.32 12.02
N ALA A 42 -14.04 13.29 12.86
CA ALA A 42 -13.55 11.95 12.61
C ALA A 42 -14.17 11.35 11.34
N THR A 43 -15.48 11.52 11.12
CA THR A 43 -16.13 11.04 9.90
C THR A 43 -15.61 11.76 8.66
N LEU A 44 -15.42 13.08 8.71
CA LEU A 44 -14.86 13.85 7.61
C LEU A 44 -13.41 13.43 7.30
N ALA A 45 -12.57 13.27 8.33
CA ALA A 45 -11.20 12.81 8.19
C ALA A 45 -11.15 11.38 7.61
N LEU A 46 -12.03 10.49 8.06
CA LEU A 46 -12.11 9.13 7.53
C LEU A 46 -12.54 9.12 6.05
N ALA A 47 -13.60 9.86 5.70
CA ALA A 47 -14.11 9.94 4.34
C ALA A 47 -13.06 10.51 3.37
N THR A 48 -12.40 11.61 3.76
CA THR A 48 -11.33 12.22 2.96
C THR A 48 -10.14 11.30 2.82
N SER A 49 -9.73 10.59 3.89
CA SER A 49 -8.64 9.61 3.83
C SER A 49 -8.96 8.47 2.86
N ILE A 50 -10.19 7.93 2.88
CA ILE A 50 -10.61 6.86 1.95
C ILE A 50 -10.55 7.36 0.50
N ILE A 51 -11.08 8.54 0.23
CA ILE A 51 -11.09 9.11 -1.13
C ILE A 51 -9.66 9.37 -1.63
N LEU A 52 -8.83 10.03 -0.81
CA LEU A 52 -7.45 10.38 -1.17
C LEU A 52 -6.58 9.13 -1.34
N SER A 53 -6.70 8.14 -0.45
CA SER A 53 -5.96 6.88 -0.57
C SER A 53 -6.39 6.08 -1.80
N ALA A 54 -7.68 6.00 -2.10
CA ALA A 54 -8.18 5.30 -3.29
C ALA A 54 -7.70 5.98 -4.59
N ALA A 55 -7.85 7.30 -4.69
CA ALA A 55 -7.43 8.06 -5.86
C ALA A 55 -5.91 8.09 -6.02
N GLY A 56 -5.17 8.36 -4.94
CA GLY A 56 -3.72 8.38 -4.90
C GLY A 56 -3.12 7.01 -5.21
N GLY A 57 -3.65 5.95 -4.60
CA GLY A 57 -3.23 4.57 -4.83
C GLY A 57 -3.47 4.14 -6.29
N ARG A 58 -4.63 4.47 -6.86
CA ARG A 58 -4.91 4.19 -8.28
C ARG A 58 -3.94 4.91 -9.21
N ARG A 59 -3.68 6.21 -8.97
CA ARG A 59 -2.74 7.00 -9.77
C ARG A 59 -1.32 6.43 -9.67
N TRP A 60 -0.87 6.12 -8.44
CA TRP A 60 0.44 5.54 -8.21
C TRP A 60 0.61 4.19 -8.90
N TRP A 61 -0.40 3.31 -8.82
CA TRP A 61 -0.36 2.02 -9.51
C TRP A 61 -0.29 2.21 -11.03
N LYS A 62 -1.12 3.09 -11.61
CA LYS A 62 -1.08 3.38 -13.05
C LYS A 62 0.31 3.86 -13.49
N SER A 63 0.88 4.85 -12.81
CA SER A 63 2.22 5.36 -13.12
C SER A 63 3.30 4.29 -12.96
N ARG A 64 3.22 3.44 -11.93
CA ARG A 64 4.14 2.31 -11.74
C ARG A 64 4.02 1.26 -12.85
N LYS A 65 2.84 1.06 -13.41
CA LYS A 65 2.63 0.14 -14.53
C LYS A 65 3.22 0.72 -15.82
N GLU A 66 2.94 1.99 -16.11
CA GLU A 66 3.49 2.72 -17.25
C GLU A 66 5.02 2.77 -17.22
N GLU A 67 5.61 3.04 -16.05
CA GLU A 67 7.07 3.06 -15.86
C GLU A 67 7.70 1.68 -16.15
N ARG A 68 7.07 0.59 -15.71
CA ARG A 68 7.54 -0.78 -15.99
C ARG A 68 7.45 -1.12 -17.47
N GLU A 69 6.35 -0.76 -18.12
CA GLU A 69 6.17 -0.98 -19.56
C GLU A 69 7.16 -0.16 -20.39
N GLN A 70 7.37 1.10 -20.02
CA GLN A 70 8.36 1.96 -20.64
C GLN A 70 9.78 1.39 -20.45
N GLY A 71 10.13 0.98 -19.22
CA GLY A 71 11.43 0.39 -18.94
C GLY A 71 11.68 -0.89 -19.75
N ARG A 72 10.70 -1.79 -19.83
CA ARG A 72 10.80 -3.00 -20.68
C ARG A 72 10.98 -2.67 -22.15
N LYS A 73 10.26 -1.66 -22.66
CA LYS A 73 10.37 -1.23 -24.07
C LYS A 73 11.73 -0.62 -24.37
N LEU A 74 12.25 0.24 -23.50
CA LEU A 74 13.54 0.92 -23.68
C LEU A 74 14.71 -0.07 -23.60
N VAL A 75 14.66 -1.04 -22.68
CA VAL A 75 15.63 -2.15 -22.62
C VAL A 75 15.62 -2.95 -23.92
N ARG A 76 14.44 -3.35 -24.42
CA ARG A 76 14.32 -4.16 -25.66
C ARG A 76 14.85 -3.43 -26.89
N THR A 77 14.72 -2.12 -26.93
CA THR A 77 15.17 -1.29 -28.06
C THR A 77 16.57 -0.73 -27.88
N ASN A 78 17.24 -1.02 -26.76
CA ASN A 78 18.52 -0.42 -26.36
C ASN A 78 18.51 1.12 -26.48
N SER A 79 17.42 1.74 -26.02
CA SER A 79 17.22 3.20 -26.10
C SER A 79 17.20 3.86 -24.73
N TRP A 80 17.47 5.16 -24.70
CA TRP A 80 17.51 5.98 -23.49
C TRP A 80 16.59 7.20 -23.63
N LEU A 81 16.17 7.74 -22.49
CA LEU A 81 15.39 8.98 -22.43
C LEU A 81 16.33 10.14 -22.15
N PHE A 82 16.31 11.16 -23.00
CA PHE A 82 16.94 12.44 -22.70
C PHE A 82 16.02 13.28 -21.82
N ASN A 83 16.54 13.70 -20.68
CA ASN A 83 15.88 14.64 -19.81
C ASN A 83 16.25 16.08 -20.21
N LYS A 84 15.42 17.04 -19.84
CA LYS A 84 15.61 18.46 -20.20
C LYS A 84 16.84 19.10 -19.54
N ASP A 85 17.32 18.52 -18.45
CA ASP A 85 18.51 18.92 -17.71
C ASP A 85 19.82 18.42 -18.35
N GLY A 86 19.75 17.77 -19.53
CA GLY A 86 20.91 17.19 -20.22
C GLY A 86 21.28 15.79 -19.72
N SER A 87 20.68 15.31 -18.63
CA SER A 87 20.88 13.94 -18.14
C SER A 87 20.20 12.92 -19.06
N ARG A 88 20.67 11.68 -18.99
CA ARG A 88 20.08 10.54 -19.72
C ARG A 88 19.56 9.51 -18.74
N THR A 89 18.30 9.15 -18.86
CA THR A 89 17.74 8.02 -18.12
C THR A 89 17.80 6.77 -18.99
N ILE A 90 18.52 5.75 -18.53
CA ILE A 90 18.53 4.43 -19.14
C ILE A 90 17.77 3.45 -18.24
N TYR A 91 17.09 2.48 -18.84
CA TYR A 91 16.58 1.34 -18.11
C TYR A 91 17.48 0.15 -18.39
N VAL A 92 17.86 -0.56 -17.33
CA VAL A 92 18.72 -1.76 -17.41
C VAL A 92 17.97 -2.95 -16.81
N PRO A 93 18.15 -4.17 -17.35
CA PRO A 93 17.62 -5.36 -16.72
C PRO A 93 18.23 -5.53 -15.32
N TYR A 94 17.40 -5.78 -14.31
CA TYR A 94 17.84 -6.03 -12.94
C TYR A 94 16.88 -6.99 -12.24
N LYS A 95 17.42 -8.13 -11.80
CA LYS A 95 16.64 -9.24 -11.23
C LYS A 95 15.48 -9.63 -12.16
N GLU A 96 14.26 -9.59 -11.67
CA GLU A 96 13.03 -9.95 -12.39
C GLU A 96 12.41 -8.77 -13.16
N GLY A 97 13.08 -7.62 -13.23
CA GLY A 97 12.52 -6.41 -13.80
C GLY A 97 13.56 -5.50 -14.45
N THR A 98 13.23 -4.20 -14.48
CA THR A 98 14.11 -3.15 -14.97
C THR A 98 14.44 -2.18 -13.84
N SER A 99 15.68 -1.70 -13.81
CA SER A 99 16.13 -0.63 -12.93
C SER A 99 16.36 0.64 -13.74
N LYS A 100 16.02 1.79 -13.15
CA LYS A 100 16.18 3.11 -13.74
C LYS A 100 17.54 3.67 -13.31
N VAL A 101 18.41 3.99 -14.26
CA VAL A 101 19.70 4.62 -14.00
C VAL A 101 19.70 5.99 -14.67
N VAL A 102 20.02 7.03 -13.92
CA VAL A 102 20.17 8.39 -14.45
C VAL A 102 21.66 8.69 -14.55
N ILE A 103 22.11 8.96 -15.76
CA ILE A 103 23.48 9.37 -16.06
C ILE A 103 23.48 10.89 -16.18
N HIS A 104 24.11 11.54 -15.21
CA HIS A 104 24.43 12.95 -15.28
C HIS A 104 25.73 13.09 -16.07
N THR A 105 25.66 13.69 -17.26
CA THR A 105 26.87 14.10 -17.96
C THR A 105 27.37 15.35 -17.26
N ALA A 106 28.48 15.24 -16.51
CA ALA A 106 29.26 16.42 -16.19
C ALA A 106 29.68 17.04 -17.53
N LEU A 107 29.19 18.25 -17.82
CA LEU A 107 29.81 19.09 -18.82
C LEU A 107 31.27 19.26 -18.37
N GLY A 108 32.19 18.92 -19.26
CA GLY A 108 33.61 18.81 -18.96
C GLY A 108 34.24 20.10 -18.43
N GLU A 109 35.27 19.92 -17.62
CA GLU A 109 36.54 20.59 -17.86
C GLU A 109 37.37 19.76 -18.83
#